data_AF-A0A914MTU1-F1
#
_entry.id   AF-A0A914MTU1-F1
#
_cell.length_a   1.000
_cell.length_b   1.000
_cell.length_c   1.000
_cell.angle_alpha   90.00
_cell.angle_beta   90.00
_cell.angle_gamma   90.00
#
_symmetry.space_group_name_H-M   'P 1'
#
loop_
_entity.id
_entity.type
_entity.pdbx_description
1 polymer ?
#
loop_
_entity_poly.entity_id
_entity_poly.type
_entity_poly.pdbx_seq_one_letter_code
_entity_poly.pdbx_strand_id
1 'polypeptide(L)'
;MVATNFNVETLLPAIIAIAYYAFVFFFAEITRKIVGLIFKKSSLIYVLLIELIGTAQMCTCVYENSVIVKHYGHIGFFFAVSMLLLSGNLLNRGAFVTPLPVIEQFFTGRMSSEKFLALIFAQSVGGYSAFRLANSLWYYSLSYSIDHLQLFERLPCAINYKGLWDVQL
;
A
#
# COMPACT_ATOMS: atom_id res chain seq x y z
N MET A 1 22.89 -27.99 -15.55
CA MET A 1 22.28 -27.67 -14.24
C MET A 1 22.34 -26.16 -13.96
N VAL A 2 21.75 -25.33 -14.84
CA VAL A 2 21.77 -23.84 -14.73
C VAL A 2 20.35 -23.25 -14.70
N ALA A 3 19.33 -23.99 -15.17
CA ALA A 3 17.95 -23.52 -15.25
C ALA A 3 17.21 -23.47 -13.89
N THR A 4 17.67 -24.18 -12.86
CA THR A 4 17.00 -24.20 -11.55
C THR A 4 17.32 -22.96 -10.71
N ASN A 5 18.51 -22.37 -10.84
CA ASN A 5 18.89 -21.18 -10.06
C ASN A 5 18.18 -19.91 -10.56
N PHE A 6 17.99 -19.77 -11.88
CA PHE A 6 17.33 -18.61 -12.46
C PHE A 6 15.87 -18.48 -12.01
N ASN A 7 15.15 -19.60 -11.89
CA ASN A 7 13.76 -19.59 -11.43
C ASN A 7 13.64 -19.25 -9.94
N VAL A 8 14.56 -19.70 -9.08
CA VAL A 8 14.43 -19.43 -7.64
C VAL A 8 14.74 -17.96 -7.33
N GLU A 9 15.78 -17.39 -7.93
CA GLU A 9 16.18 -16.00 -7.66
C GLU A 9 15.19 -14.96 -8.21
N THR A 10 14.52 -15.25 -9.33
CA THR A 10 13.49 -14.36 -9.86
C THR A 10 12.13 -14.61 -9.19
N LEU A 11 11.68 -15.86 -9.11
CA LEU A 11 10.31 -16.19 -8.66
C LEU A 11 10.09 -15.91 -7.16
N LEU A 12 11.10 -16.13 -6.31
CA LEU A 12 10.95 -15.98 -4.86
C LEU A 12 10.58 -14.55 -4.45
N PRO A 13 11.25 -13.48 -4.92
CA PRO A 13 10.81 -12.10 -4.67
C PRO A 13 9.37 -11.80 -5.08
N ALA A 14 8.90 -12.31 -6.23
CA ALA A 14 7.52 -12.11 -6.65
C ALA A 14 6.53 -12.86 -5.77
N ILE A 15 6.81 -14.11 -5.39
CA ILE A 15 5.95 -14.87 -4.47
C ILE A 15 5.82 -14.14 -3.14
N ILE A 16 6.93 -13.65 -2.59
CA ILE A 16 6.95 -12.92 -1.32
C ILE A 16 6.16 -11.62 -1.43
N ALA A 17 6.36 -10.84 -2.49
CA ALA A 17 5.61 -9.60 -2.72
C ALA A 17 4.10 -9.86 -2.92
N ILE A 18 3.73 -10.91 -3.68
CA ILE A 18 2.32 -11.29 -3.87
C ILE A 18 1.70 -11.74 -2.54
N ALA A 19 2.41 -12.53 -1.74
CA ALA A 19 1.95 -12.95 -0.41
C ALA A 19 1.79 -11.74 0.51
N TYR A 20 2.72 -10.77 0.45
CA TYR A 20 2.63 -9.50 1.18
C TYR A 20 1.37 -8.73 0.78
N TYR A 21 1.11 -8.53 -0.52
CA TYR A 21 -0.09 -7.86 -0.99
C TYR A 21 -1.36 -8.58 -0.56
N ALA A 22 -1.41 -9.91 -0.75
CA ALA A 22 -2.56 -10.71 -0.37
C ALA A 22 -2.87 -10.60 1.13
N PHE A 23 -1.83 -10.62 1.98
CA PHE A 23 -1.97 -10.44 3.42
C PHE A 23 -2.55 -9.05 3.75
N VAL A 24 -1.99 -7.98 3.19
CA VAL A 24 -2.46 -6.60 3.44
C VAL A 24 -3.93 -6.44 3.01
N PHE A 25 -4.30 -6.95 1.83
CA PHE A 25 -5.69 -6.91 1.34
C PHE A 25 -6.64 -7.75 2.20
N PHE A 26 -6.20 -8.93 2.66
CA PHE A 26 -7.00 -9.79 3.53
C PHE A 26 -7.32 -9.11 4.87
N PHE A 27 -6.30 -8.55 5.54
CA PHE A 27 -6.50 -7.84 6.81
C PHE A 27 -7.35 -6.59 6.62
N ALA A 28 -7.13 -5.82 5.56
CA ALA A 28 -7.94 -4.65 5.27
C ALA A 28 -9.41 -5.02 5.02
N GLU A 29 -9.69 -6.13 4.35
CA GLU A 29 -11.07 -6.61 4.15
C GLU A 29 -11.73 -7.06 5.45
N ILE A 30 -10.99 -7.72 6.35
CA ILE A 30 -11.49 -8.04 7.69
C ILE A 30 -11.83 -6.76 8.45
N THR A 31 -10.92 -5.78 8.50
CA THR A 31 -11.15 -4.52 9.21
C THR A 31 -12.34 -3.75 8.62
N ARG A 32 -12.47 -3.71 7.28
CA ARG A 32 -13.64 -3.09 6.61
C ARG A 32 -14.95 -3.77 6.99
N LYS A 33 -14.97 -5.11 7.05
CA LYS A 33 -16.16 -5.86 7.49
C LYS A 33 -16.52 -5.54 8.94
N ILE A 34 -15.55 -5.51 9.85
CA ILE A 34 -15.76 -5.15 11.25
C ILE A 34 -16.36 -3.73 11.36
N VAL A 35 -15.79 -2.75 10.65
CA VAL A 35 -16.32 -1.38 10.62
C VAL A 35 -17.76 -1.33 10.09
N GLY A 36 -18.08 -2.13 9.08
CA GLY A 36 -19.44 -2.25 8.55
C GLY A 36 -20.44 -2.95 9.47
N LEU A 37 -19.98 -3.74 10.43
CA LEU A 37 -20.82 -4.34 11.47
C LEU A 37 -21.09 -3.37 12.62
N ILE A 38 -20.13 -2.49 12.94
CA ILE A 38 -20.22 -1.58 14.08
C ILE A 38 -20.91 -0.25 13.71
N PHE A 39 -20.59 0.30 12.54
CA PHE A 39 -21.03 1.65 12.15
C PHE A 39 -22.02 1.63 10.98
N LYS A 40 -22.99 2.56 11.02
CA LYS A 40 -23.92 2.76 9.90
C LYS A 40 -23.19 3.35 8.69
N LYS A 41 -23.46 2.82 7.49
CA LYS A 41 -22.82 3.26 6.22
C LYS A 41 -22.99 4.75 5.90
N SER A 42 -24.05 5.39 6.41
CA SER A 42 -24.30 6.83 6.23
C SER A 42 -23.52 7.73 7.21
N SER A 43 -22.92 7.15 8.25
CA SER A 43 -22.19 7.90 9.26
C SER A 43 -20.89 8.46 8.70
N LEU A 44 -20.55 9.70 9.08
CA LEU A 44 -19.26 10.30 8.78
C LEU A 44 -18.09 9.43 9.28
N ILE A 45 -18.25 8.83 10.47
CA ILE A 45 -17.24 7.96 11.08
C ILE A 45 -17.00 6.72 10.22
N TYR A 46 -18.05 6.15 9.63
CA TYR A 46 -17.92 5.01 8.73
C TYR A 46 -17.10 5.39 7.49
N VAL A 47 -17.44 6.50 6.84
CA VAL A 47 -16.71 6.99 5.66
C VAL A 47 -15.24 7.28 6.00
N LEU A 48 -14.98 7.92 7.13
CA LEU A 48 -13.64 8.25 7.61
C LEU A 48 -12.80 6.99 7.85
N LEU A 49 -13.35 5.98 8.54
CA LEU A 49 -12.66 4.72 8.80
C LEU A 49 -12.39 3.92 7.52
N ILE A 50 -13.35 3.86 6.60
CA ILE A 50 -13.17 3.18 5.31
C ILE A 50 -12.07 3.85 4.48
N GLU A 51 -12.04 5.19 4.47
CA GLU A 51 -10.99 5.96 3.80
C GLU A 51 -9.62 5.74 4.42
N LEU A 52 -9.53 5.76 5.75
CA LEU A 52 -8.30 5.49 6.49
C LEU A 52 -7.76 4.08 6.18
N ILE A 53 -8.62 3.06 6.21
CA ILE A 53 -8.23 1.67 5.93
C ILE A 53 -7.77 1.52 4.49
N GLY A 54 -8.53 2.07 3.53
CA GLY A 54 -8.17 2.03 2.12
C GLY A 54 -6.82 2.71 1.86
N THR A 55 -6.60 3.87 2.47
CA THR A 55 -5.35 4.62 2.34
C THR A 55 -4.18 3.88 2.96
N ALA A 56 -4.31 3.42 4.20
CA ALA A 56 -3.29 2.63 4.88
C ALA A 56 -2.93 1.36 4.08
N GLN A 57 -3.93 0.64 3.55
CA GLN A 57 -3.74 -0.55 2.73
C GLN A 57 -2.92 -0.26 1.47
N MET A 58 -3.36 0.70 0.65
CA MET A 58 -2.68 1.00 -0.62
C MET A 58 -1.28 1.57 -0.39
N CYS A 59 -1.11 2.48 0.58
CA CYS A 59 0.20 3.01 0.91
C CYS A 59 1.15 1.93 1.46
N THR A 60 0.65 0.97 2.23
CA THR A 60 1.46 -0.17 2.72
C THR A 60 1.95 -1.00 1.54
N CYS A 61 1.09 -1.32 0.57
CA CYS A 61 1.50 -2.04 -0.64
C CYS A 61 2.54 -1.27 -1.48
N VAL A 62 2.51 0.06 -1.50
CA VAL A 62 3.49 0.86 -2.28
C VAL A 62 4.92 0.65 -1.77
N TYR A 63 5.13 0.41 -0.48
CA TYR A 63 6.47 0.17 0.05
C TYR A 63 7.11 -1.11 -0.51
N GLU A 64 6.31 -2.16 -0.70
CA GLU A 64 6.75 -3.44 -1.25
C GLU A 64 7.09 -3.35 -2.75
N ASN A 65 6.55 -2.36 -3.47
CA ASN A 65 6.90 -2.14 -4.87
C ASN A 65 8.41 -1.86 -5.08
N SER A 66 9.12 -1.40 -4.06
CA SER A 66 10.57 -1.22 -4.12
C SER A 66 11.32 -2.54 -4.37
N VAL A 67 10.80 -3.66 -3.83
CA VAL A 67 11.31 -5.02 -4.06
C VAL A 67 11.04 -5.43 -5.51
N ILE A 68 9.86 -5.12 -6.04
CA ILE A 68 9.51 -5.41 -7.45
C ILE A 68 10.42 -4.64 -8.40
N VAL A 69 10.65 -3.34 -8.17
CA VAL A 69 11.54 -2.52 -9.01
C VAL A 69 12.96 -3.08 -9.00
N LYS A 70 13.46 -3.53 -7.84
CA LYS A 70 14.81 -4.07 -7.68
C LYS A 70 15.05 -5.33 -8.53
N HIS A 71 14.07 -6.21 -8.62
CA HIS A 71 14.21 -7.53 -9.30
C HIS A 71 13.62 -7.59 -10.72
N TYR A 72 12.60 -6.78 -11.01
CA TYR A 72 11.84 -6.83 -12.26
C TYR A 72 11.86 -5.52 -13.07
N GLY A 73 12.52 -4.49 -12.54
CA GLY A 73 12.62 -3.18 -13.18
C GLY A 73 11.28 -2.47 -13.32
N HIS A 74 11.26 -1.45 -14.18
CA HIS A 74 10.10 -0.57 -14.36
C HIS A 74 8.90 -1.25 -15.04
N ILE A 75 9.14 -2.24 -15.90
CA ILE A 75 8.07 -2.99 -16.57
C ILE A 75 7.33 -3.86 -15.55
N GLY A 76 8.05 -4.59 -14.69
CA GLY A 76 7.44 -5.37 -13.60
C GLY A 76 6.67 -4.49 -12.62
N PHE A 77 7.24 -3.33 -12.28
CA PHE A 77 6.57 -2.32 -11.46
C PHE A 77 5.26 -1.84 -12.09
N PHE A 78 5.24 -1.55 -13.39
CA PHE A 78 4.02 -1.14 -14.09
C PHE A 78 2.90 -2.18 -13.96
N PHE A 79 3.21 -3.46 -14.17
CA PHE A 79 2.22 -4.54 -14.00
C PHE A 79 1.78 -4.71 -12.55
N ALA A 80 2.70 -4.69 -11.59
CA ALA A 80 2.39 -4.81 -10.17
C ALA A 80 1.46 -3.68 -9.70
N VAL A 81 1.79 -2.42 -10.01
CA VAL A 81 0.96 -1.26 -9.65
C VAL A 81 -0.40 -1.31 -10.36
N SER A 82 -0.44 -1.68 -11.64
CA SER A 82 -1.70 -1.78 -12.38
C SER A 82 -2.65 -2.81 -11.76
N MET A 83 -2.12 -3.97 -11.38
CA MET A 83 -2.90 -5.01 -10.70
C MET A 83 -3.35 -4.56 -9.31
N LEU A 84 -2.47 -3.92 -8.54
CA LEU A 84 -2.82 -3.36 -7.23
C LEU A 84 -3.92 -2.30 -7.32
N LEU A 85 -3.86 -1.40 -8.29
CA LEU A 85 -4.89 -0.39 -8.51
C LEU A 85 -6.21 -1.03 -8.95
N LEU A 86 -6.17 -2.03 -9.82
CA LEU A 86 -7.35 -2.77 -10.24
C LEU A 86 -8.00 -3.48 -9.05
N SER A 87 -7.21 -4.25 -8.29
CA SER A 87 -7.69 -4.92 -7.06
C SER A 87 -8.18 -3.92 -6.03
N GLY A 88 -7.49 -2.80 -5.85
CA GLY A 88 -7.90 -1.70 -4.99
C GLY A 88 -9.27 -1.15 -5.39
N ASN A 89 -9.48 -0.82 -6.66
CA ASN A 89 -10.76 -0.32 -7.16
C ASN A 89 -11.91 -1.32 -6.96
N LEU A 90 -11.65 -2.62 -7.16
CA LEU A 90 -12.65 -3.66 -6.96
C LEU A 90 -12.99 -3.90 -5.48
N LEU A 91 -12.02 -3.71 -4.57
CA LEU A 91 -12.16 -4.08 -3.15
C LEU A 91 -12.37 -2.89 -2.19
N ASN A 92 -12.03 -1.66 -2.59
CA ASN A 92 -12.06 -0.50 -1.70
C ASN A 92 -13.47 0.07 -1.43
N ARG A 93 -14.54 -0.53 -1.95
CA ARG A 93 -15.96 -0.20 -1.64
C ARG A 93 -16.29 1.30 -1.60
N GLY A 94 -15.63 2.11 -2.44
CA GLY A 94 -15.86 3.54 -2.55
C GLY A 94 -14.92 4.45 -1.73
N ALA A 95 -13.83 3.94 -1.15
CA ALA A 95 -12.74 4.79 -0.65
C ALA A 95 -11.99 5.46 -1.81
N PHE A 96 -11.62 6.73 -1.67
CA PHE A 96 -10.87 7.47 -2.68
C PHE A 96 -9.38 7.12 -2.66
N VAL A 97 -8.80 6.94 -1.46
CA VAL A 97 -7.40 6.52 -1.22
C VAL A 97 -6.36 7.56 -1.68
N THR A 98 -6.81 8.66 -2.28
CA THR A 98 -5.96 9.76 -2.74
C THR A 98 -6.66 11.09 -2.45
N PRO A 99 -5.90 12.14 -2.09
CA PRO A 99 -6.47 13.46 -1.85
C PRO A 99 -6.98 14.13 -3.13
N LEU A 100 -6.51 13.72 -4.31
CA LEU A 100 -6.79 14.43 -5.56
C LEU A 100 -8.30 14.47 -5.91
N PRO A 101 -9.04 13.34 -5.93
CA PRO A 101 -10.48 13.36 -6.18
C PRO A 101 -11.27 14.06 -5.07
N VAL A 102 -10.79 14.01 -3.83
CA VAL A 102 -11.42 14.68 -2.68
C VAL A 102 -11.33 16.20 -2.83
N ILE A 103 -10.16 16.70 -3.24
CA ILE A 103 -9.92 18.12 -3.55
C ILE A 103 -10.77 18.56 -4.75
N GLU A 104 -10.81 17.76 -5.82
CA GLU A 104 -11.63 18.03 -6.99
C GLU A 104 -13.13 18.13 -6.63
N GLN A 105 -13.64 17.21 -5.82
CA GLN A 105 -15.04 17.21 -5.38
C GLN A 105 -15.38 18.39 -4.47
N PHE A 106 -14.41 18.88 -3.69
CA PHE A 106 -14.59 20.09 -2.89
C PHE A 106 -14.66 21.34 -3.76
N PHE A 107 -13.73 21.52 -4.71
CA PHE A 107 -13.74 22.68 -5.62
C PHE A 107 -14.92 22.69 -6.59
N THR A 108 -15.42 21.52 -6.99
CA THR A 108 -16.62 21.41 -7.84
C THR A 108 -17.93 21.56 -7.06
N GLY A 109 -17.88 21.84 -5.75
CA GLY A 109 -19.06 22.05 -4.90
C GLY A 109 -19.87 20.78 -4.62
N ARG A 110 -19.32 19.60 -4.89
CA ARG A 110 -19.98 18.29 -4.72
C ARG A 110 -19.80 17.70 -3.33
N MET A 111 -19.00 18.33 -2.46
CA MET A 111 -18.66 17.84 -1.12
C MET A 111 -18.73 18.96 -0.07
N SER A 112 -19.25 18.64 1.12
CA SER A 112 -19.27 19.57 2.26
C SER A 112 -17.89 19.70 2.92
N SER A 113 -17.61 20.86 3.52
CA SER A 113 -16.34 21.16 4.20
C SER A 113 -16.03 20.18 5.33
N GLU A 114 -17.03 19.75 6.09
CA GLU A 114 -16.86 18.75 7.17
C GLU A 114 -16.37 17.40 6.63
N LYS A 115 -16.96 16.92 5.52
CA LYS A 115 -16.55 15.67 4.87
C LYS A 115 -15.17 15.79 4.26
N PHE A 116 -14.87 16.92 3.65
CA PHE A 116 -13.55 17.20 3.08
C PHE A 116 -12.45 17.10 4.15
N LEU A 117 -12.60 17.81 5.27
CA LEU A 117 -11.62 17.79 6.36
C LEU A 117 -11.47 16.39 6.97
N ALA A 118 -12.59 15.68 7.16
CA ALA A 118 -12.59 14.31 7.67
C ALA A 118 -11.80 13.36 6.75
N LEU A 119 -12.00 13.44 5.43
CA LEU A 119 -11.30 12.59 4.46
C LEU A 119 -9.82 12.91 4.37
N ILE A 120 -9.43 14.19 4.32
CA ILE A 120 -8.01 14.58 4.32
C ILE A 120 -7.31 14.13 5.60
N PHE A 121 -7.97 14.26 6.74
CA PHE A 121 -7.46 13.75 8.01
C PHE A 121 -7.29 12.23 7.98
N ALA A 122 -8.30 11.50 7.51
CA ALA A 122 -8.26 10.04 7.37
C ALA A 122 -7.09 9.57 6.49
N GLN A 123 -6.90 10.24 5.34
CA GLN A 123 -5.83 9.92 4.40
C GLN A 123 -4.45 10.24 4.99
N SER A 124 -4.32 11.36 5.72
CA SER A 124 -3.06 11.74 6.38
C SER A 124 -2.65 10.72 7.45
N VAL A 125 -3.61 10.31 8.30
CA VAL A 125 -3.38 9.28 9.33
C VAL A 125 -3.12 7.91 8.69
N GLY A 126 -3.86 7.56 7.63
CA GLY A 126 -3.65 6.33 6.87
C GLY A 126 -2.25 6.25 6.26
N GLY A 127 -1.82 7.33 5.59
CA GLY A 127 -0.49 7.44 5.00
C GLY A 127 0.64 7.41 6.04
N TYR A 128 0.46 8.10 7.16
CA TYR A 128 1.42 8.07 8.28
C TYR A 128 1.55 6.68 8.91
N SER A 129 0.43 5.98 9.12
CA SER A 129 0.42 4.64 9.72
C SER A 129 0.95 3.55 8.77
N ALA A 130 0.87 3.77 7.45
CA ALA A 130 1.31 2.80 6.45
C ALA A 130 2.77 2.38 6.59
N PHE A 131 3.69 3.30 6.91
CA PHE A 131 5.10 2.94 7.13
C PHE A 131 5.26 1.99 8.32
N ARG A 132 4.53 2.23 9.41
CA ARG A 132 4.57 1.37 10.60
C ARG A 132 4.05 -0.02 10.28
N LEU A 133 2.95 -0.12 9.52
CA LEU A 133 2.41 -1.39 9.06
C LEU A 133 3.39 -2.13 8.15
N ALA A 134 3.99 -1.43 7.19
CA ALA A 134 4.97 -2.01 6.28
C ALA A 134 6.19 -2.55 7.04
N ASN A 135 6.71 -1.75 7.98
CA ASN A 135 7.85 -2.14 8.80
C ASN A 135 7.56 -3.34 9.71
N SER A 136 6.35 -3.42 10.27
CA SER A 136 5.91 -4.60 11.03
C SER A 136 5.83 -5.84 10.14
N LEU A 137 5.32 -5.71 8.92
CA LEU A 137 5.25 -6.83 7.98
C LEU A 137 6.65 -7.32 7.60
N TRP A 138 7.56 -6.41 7.26
CA TRP A 138 8.95 -6.74 6.97
C TRP A 138 9.66 -7.42 8.14
N TYR A 139 9.38 -6.99 9.37
CA TYR A 139 9.90 -7.65 10.58
C TYR A 139 9.48 -9.12 10.67
N TYR A 140 8.23 -9.44 10.35
CA TYR A 140 7.77 -10.83 10.36
C TYR A 140 8.27 -11.65 9.16
N SER A 141 8.68 -10.98 8.08
CA SER A 141 9.17 -11.64 6.87
C SER A 141 10.70 -11.62 6.71
N LEU A 142 11.46 -11.20 7.74
CA LEU A 142 12.92 -11.15 7.73
C LEU A 142 13.58 -12.49 7.37
N SER A 143 13.03 -13.60 7.84
CA SER A 143 13.58 -14.95 7.58
C SER A 143 13.33 -15.43 6.15
N TYR A 144 12.44 -14.78 5.40
CA TYR A 144 12.04 -15.19 4.05
C TYR A 144 12.67 -14.35 2.95
N SER A 145 13.00 -13.08 3.22
CA SER A 145 13.57 -12.16 2.23
C SER A 145 14.71 -11.32 2.79
N ILE A 146 15.87 -11.39 2.13
CA ILE A 146 17.02 -10.51 2.39
C ILE A 146 16.64 -9.05 2.09
N ASP A 147 15.75 -8.80 1.13
CA ASP A 147 15.30 -7.43 0.82
C ASP A 147 14.47 -6.83 1.96
N HIS A 148 13.67 -7.64 2.65
CA HIS A 148 12.91 -7.19 3.81
C HIS A 148 13.83 -6.85 4.99
N LEU A 149 14.92 -7.60 5.17
CA LEU A 149 15.97 -7.24 6.12
C LEU A 149 16.61 -5.89 5.77
N GLN A 150 16.99 -5.69 4.51
CA GLN A 150 17.59 -4.43 4.04
C GLN A 150 16.62 -3.24 4.16
N LEU A 151 15.32 -3.45 3.93
CA LEU A 151 14.29 -2.43 4.07
C LEU A 151 13.99 -2.11 5.54
N PHE A 152 13.99 -3.12 6.42
CA PHE A 152 13.78 -2.95 7.86
C PHE A 152 14.94 -2.21 8.53
N GLU A 153 16.19 -2.50 8.13
CA GLU A 153 17.37 -1.82 8.65
C GLU A 153 17.46 -0.34 8.20
N ARG A 154 16.79 0.02 7.10
CA ARG A 154 16.67 1.42 6.66
C ARG A 154 15.60 2.13 7.49
N LEU A 155 16.01 2.72 8.61
CA LEU A 155 15.15 3.54 9.47
C LEU A 155 14.44 4.69 8.71
N PRO A 156 13.24 5.11 9.17
CA PRO A 156 12.43 6.17 8.56
C PRO A 156 13.08 7.56 8.51
N CYS A 157 14.19 7.75 9.24
CA CYS A 157 14.83 9.06 9.43
C CYS A 157 16.06 9.28 8.55
N ALA A 158 16.48 8.29 7.75
CA ALA A 158 17.53 8.50 6.77
C ALA A 158 16.89 9.02 5.49
N ILE A 159 16.82 10.34 5.32
CA ILE A 159 16.59 10.96 4.01
C ILE A 159 17.82 10.66 3.15
N ASN A 160 17.92 9.42 2.69
CA ASN A 160 18.86 8.98 1.67
C ASN A 160 18.09 8.99 0.36
N TYR A 161 18.07 10.15 -0.30
CA TYR A 161 17.68 10.26 -1.71
C TYR A 161 18.76 9.60 -2.58
N LYS A 162 18.96 8.28 -2.45
CA LYS A 162 19.42 7.53 -3.62
C LYS A 162 18.23 7.39 -4.53
N GLY A 163 17.96 8.48 -5.26
CA GLY A 163 17.00 8.48 -6.34
C GLY A 163 17.35 7.34 -7.29
N LEU A 164 16.40 6.44 -7.49
CA LEU A 164 15.92 5.88 -8.76
C LEU A 164 16.83 5.83 -10.02
N TRP A 165 18.16 5.87 -9.91
CA TRP A 165 19.11 5.94 -11.05
C TRP A 165 20.46 5.25 -10.82
N ASP A 166 20.72 4.64 -9.66
CA ASP A 166 21.91 3.78 -9.51
C ASP A 166 21.61 2.34 -10.00
N VAL A 167 21.22 2.22 -11.27
CA VAL A 167 21.41 0.98 -12.02
C VAL A 167 22.90 0.92 -12.30
N GLN A 168 23.64 0.08 -11.58
CA GLN A 168 25.04 -0.19 -11.87
C GLN A 168 25.14 -0.88 -13.24
N LEU A 169 25.52 -0.11 -14.25
CA LEU A 169 26.27 -0.61 -15.41
C LEU A 169 27.65 -1.09 -14.96
#